data_AF-A0A961I9E3-F1
#
_entry.id   AF-A0A961I9E3-F1
#
_cell.length_a   1.000
_cell.length_b   1.000
_cell.length_c   1.000
_cell.angle_alpha   90.00
_cell.angle_beta   90.00
_cell.angle_gamma   90.00
#
_symmetry.space_group_name_H-M   'P 1'
#
loop_
_entity.id
_entity.type
_entity.pdbx_description
1 polymer ?
#
loop_
_entity_poly.entity_id
_entity_poly.type
_entity_poly.pdbx_seq_one_letter_code
_entity_poly.pdbx_strand_id
1 'polypeptide(L)'
;MSADRLRILSINVWTGLDYQGVWRLGDCEGPEHRELRFQALLRGVRELQPDVMGVNEANPLPAYAHRLARELEYDVYAHVAIGGIRLGSLGLPINLREGDAILARRGLDLRPLGSYRLTGGPRSNLATFQLGDSTQILGAEITHAGRNVGLYLTHWQSALHNADRERAHAWHRQGHFTDAALKRALAAIDKADAIRTRELRRCLRFMNTTGRDHQAQVLMGDFNATFADPQLAELRTRLVPVFRSNGEDGPPTWDPTHNTNHMRFYNWDA
;
A
#
# COMPACT_ATOMS: atom_id res chain seq x y z
N MET A 1 -8.77 -24.15 -16.64
CA MET A 1 -7.64 -23.20 -16.54
C MET A 1 -6.38 -24.03 -16.27
N SER A 2 -5.26 -23.72 -16.92
CA SER A 2 -3.99 -24.44 -16.69
C SER A 2 -3.63 -24.41 -15.21
N ALA A 3 -3.20 -25.55 -14.65
CA ALA A 3 -2.79 -25.70 -13.25
C ALA A 3 -1.56 -24.84 -12.87
N ASP A 4 -0.89 -24.22 -13.86
CA ASP A 4 0.31 -23.39 -13.68
C ASP A 4 0.03 -21.88 -13.58
N ARG A 5 -1.24 -21.44 -13.64
CA ARG A 5 -1.58 -20.01 -13.59
C ARG A 5 -1.90 -19.57 -12.18
N LEU A 6 -1.12 -18.62 -11.65
CA LEU A 6 -1.40 -17.91 -10.41
C LEU A 6 -2.12 -16.57 -10.68
N ARG A 7 -3.28 -16.37 -10.08
CA ARG A 7 -4.05 -15.10 -10.15
C ARG A 7 -3.76 -14.25 -8.91
N ILE A 8 -3.35 -13.01 -9.13
CA ILE A 8 -2.94 -12.12 -8.05
C ILE A 8 -3.77 -10.85 -8.11
N LEU A 9 -4.33 -10.45 -6.97
CA LEU A 9 -5.00 -9.18 -6.77
C LEU A 9 -4.15 -8.32 -5.84
N SER A 10 -3.98 -7.04 -6.18
CA SER A 10 -3.40 -6.04 -5.29
C SER A 10 -4.40 -4.90 -5.16
N ILE A 11 -4.70 -4.50 -3.93
CA ILE A 11 -5.66 -3.43 -3.68
C ILE A 11 -5.28 -2.61 -2.44
N ASN A 12 -5.30 -1.30 -2.58
CA ASN A 12 -5.39 -0.38 -1.45
C ASN A 12 -6.87 -0.25 -1.08
N VAL A 13 -7.25 -0.70 0.11
CA VAL A 13 -8.66 -0.71 0.51
C VAL A 13 -9.13 0.61 1.08
N TRP A 14 -8.26 1.59 1.29
CA TRP A 14 -8.57 2.88 1.92
C TRP A 14 -9.12 2.75 3.35
N THR A 15 -8.39 3.30 4.33
CA THR A 15 -8.81 3.22 5.75
C THR A 15 -10.11 3.95 6.06
N GLY A 16 -10.41 5.00 5.28
CA GLY A 16 -11.49 5.93 5.58
C GLY A 16 -11.21 6.84 6.78
N LEU A 17 -9.93 7.05 7.11
CA LEU A 17 -9.48 8.04 8.10
C LEU A 17 -8.97 9.31 7.40
N ASP A 18 -9.13 10.47 8.03
CA ASP A 18 -8.64 11.76 7.50
C ASP A 18 -7.21 12.11 7.96
N TYR A 19 -6.64 11.28 8.85
CA TYR A 19 -5.35 11.47 9.49
C TYR A 19 -5.22 12.78 10.31
N GLN A 20 -6.34 13.37 10.74
CA GLN A 20 -6.42 14.53 11.61
C GLN A 20 -6.83 14.14 13.03
N GLY A 21 -6.09 14.63 14.03
CA GLY A 21 -6.38 14.43 15.45
C GLY A 21 -5.32 13.63 16.21
N VAL A 22 -5.29 13.78 17.54
CA VAL A 22 -4.28 13.15 18.41
C VAL A 22 -4.87 11.95 19.16
N TRP A 23 -6.05 12.13 19.77
CA TRP A 23 -6.72 11.09 20.56
C TRP A 23 -7.40 10.05 19.68
N ARG A 24 -8.04 10.53 18.62
CA ARG A 24 -8.79 9.76 17.63
C ARG A 24 -8.63 10.51 16.30
N LEU A 25 -8.38 9.78 15.23
CA LEU A 25 -8.40 10.34 13.88
C LEU A 25 -9.85 10.56 13.42
N GLY A 26 -10.09 11.58 12.61
CA GLY A 26 -11.40 11.77 11.99
C GLY A 26 -11.76 10.62 11.06
N ASP A 27 -13.06 10.34 11.00
CA ASP A 27 -13.64 9.32 10.14
C ASP A 27 -14.23 10.02 8.91
N CYS A 28 -13.75 9.66 7.70
CA CYS A 28 -14.34 10.16 6.45
C CYS A 28 -15.73 9.57 6.22
N GLU A 29 -16.01 8.37 6.75
CA GLU A 29 -17.29 7.69 6.56
C GLU A 29 -17.84 7.07 7.85
N GLY A 30 -19.17 7.00 7.92
CA GLY A 30 -19.87 6.30 8.99
C GLY A 30 -19.68 4.78 8.91
N PRO A 31 -19.95 4.05 10.01
CA PRO A 31 -19.76 2.60 10.07
C PRO A 31 -20.59 1.82 9.04
N GLU A 32 -21.79 2.28 8.70
CA GLU A 32 -22.65 1.65 7.70
C GLU A 32 -22.06 1.73 6.28
N HIS A 33 -21.51 2.89 5.90
CA HIS A 33 -20.86 3.07 4.60
C HIS A 33 -19.58 2.24 4.50
N ARG A 34 -18.80 2.19 5.59
CA ARG A 34 -17.61 1.34 5.70
C ARG A 34 -17.96 -0.14 5.52
N GLU A 35 -19.09 -0.58 6.08
CA GLU A 35 -19.58 -1.95 5.91
C GLU A 35 -20.03 -2.22 4.47
N LEU A 36 -20.76 -1.30 3.83
CA LEU A 36 -21.14 -1.42 2.41
C LEU A 36 -19.91 -1.56 1.51
N ARG A 37 -18.86 -0.79 1.77
CA ARG A 37 -17.58 -0.85 1.06
C ARG A 37 -16.87 -2.19 1.27
N PHE A 38 -16.88 -2.71 2.50
CA PHE A 38 -16.37 -4.05 2.80
C PHE A 38 -17.14 -5.15 2.04
N GLN A 39 -18.47 -5.08 2.00
CA GLN A 39 -19.29 -6.04 1.25
C GLN A 39 -19.08 -5.93 -0.27
N ALA A 40 -18.91 -4.72 -0.79
CA ALA A 40 -18.55 -4.51 -2.20
C ALA A 40 -17.20 -5.13 -2.54
N LEU A 41 -16.18 -4.96 -1.68
CA LEU A 41 -14.89 -5.62 -1.81
C LEU A 41 -15.04 -7.15 -1.85
N LEU A 42 -15.79 -7.74 -0.92
CA LEU A 42 -16.02 -9.19 -0.90
C LEU A 42 -16.63 -9.71 -2.22
N ARG A 43 -17.63 -9.01 -2.75
CA ARG A 43 -18.25 -9.39 -4.04
C ARG A 43 -17.24 -9.34 -5.17
N GLY A 44 -16.50 -8.23 -5.31
CA GLY A 44 -15.49 -8.08 -6.36
C GLY A 44 -14.39 -9.15 -6.27
N VAL A 45 -13.93 -9.48 -5.06
CA VAL A 45 -12.93 -10.55 -4.87
C VAL A 45 -13.51 -11.92 -5.23
N ARG A 46 -14.76 -12.21 -4.87
CA ARG A 46 -15.43 -13.49 -5.22
C ARG A 46 -15.66 -13.63 -6.72
N GLU A 47 -15.91 -12.54 -7.43
CA GLU A 47 -16.02 -12.53 -8.90
C GLU A 47 -14.65 -12.73 -9.56
N LEU A 48 -13.62 -12.06 -9.05
CA LEU A 48 -12.26 -12.17 -9.57
C LEU A 48 -11.58 -13.48 -9.20
N GLN A 49 -12.00 -14.17 -8.13
CA GLN A 49 -11.41 -15.43 -7.64
C GLN A 49 -9.87 -15.46 -7.69
N PRO A 50 -9.16 -14.49 -7.08
CA PRO A 50 -7.70 -14.53 -7.07
C PRO A 50 -7.19 -15.74 -6.27
N ASP A 51 -5.96 -16.16 -6.49
CA ASP A 51 -5.30 -17.17 -5.66
C ASP A 51 -4.56 -16.48 -4.51
N VAL A 52 -4.03 -15.30 -4.76
CA VAL A 52 -3.32 -14.44 -3.80
C VAL A 52 -3.88 -13.03 -3.85
N MET A 53 -4.00 -12.38 -2.69
CA MET A 53 -4.43 -10.99 -2.56
C MET A 53 -3.49 -10.20 -1.64
N GLY A 54 -2.97 -9.08 -2.13
CA GLY A 54 -2.30 -8.06 -1.33
C GLY A 54 -3.26 -6.93 -0.98
N VAL A 55 -3.29 -6.54 0.30
CA VAL A 55 -4.19 -5.51 0.85
C VAL A 55 -3.37 -4.44 1.54
N ASN A 56 -3.41 -3.21 1.03
CA ASN A 56 -2.86 -2.03 1.69
C ASN A 56 -3.97 -1.24 2.43
N GLU A 57 -3.58 -0.47 3.45
CA GLU A 57 -4.50 0.36 4.26
C GLU A 57 -5.61 -0.43 4.96
N ALA A 58 -5.32 -1.64 5.41
CA ALA A 58 -6.25 -2.40 6.24
C ALA A 58 -6.32 -1.78 7.65
N ASN A 59 -7.50 -1.31 8.07
CA ASN A 59 -7.73 -0.79 9.41
C ASN A 59 -9.10 -1.21 9.96
N PRO A 60 -9.21 -1.63 11.24
CA PRO A 60 -8.13 -1.90 12.18
C PRO A 60 -7.57 -3.33 12.02
N LEU A 61 -6.24 -3.47 12.08
CA LEU A 61 -5.60 -4.79 12.15
C LEU A 61 -5.60 -5.37 13.57
N PRO A 62 -5.57 -6.71 13.74
CA PRO A 62 -5.71 -7.71 12.68
C PRO A 62 -7.16 -7.96 12.26
N ALA A 63 -8.14 -7.33 12.95
CA ALA A 63 -9.56 -7.65 12.80
C ALA A 63 -10.07 -7.55 11.35
N TYR A 64 -9.69 -6.48 10.63
CA TYR A 64 -10.06 -6.30 9.22
C TYR A 64 -9.56 -7.46 8.34
N ALA A 65 -8.26 -7.77 8.43
CA ALA A 65 -7.63 -8.80 7.63
C ALA A 65 -8.15 -10.21 7.97
N HIS A 66 -8.34 -10.52 9.26
CA HIS A 66 -8.91 -11.80 9.68
C HIS A 66 -10.36 -11.96 9.25
N ARG A 67 -11.16 -10.89 9.30
CA ARG A 67 -12.52 -10.92 8.78
C ARG A 67 -12.52 -11.19 7.28
N LEU A 68 -11.71 -10.46 6.52
CA LEU A 68 -11.59 -10.65 5.07
C LEU A 68 -11.19 -12.10 4.72
N ALA A 69 -10.18 -12.64 5.40
CA ALA A 69 -9.71 -14.01 5.21
C ALA A 69 -10.79 -15.06 5.54
N ARG A 70 -11.55 -14.86 6.62
CA ARG A 70 -12.65 -15.76 6.98
C ARG A 70 -13.77 -15.75 5.94
N GLU A 71 -14.22 -14.58 5.49
CA GLU A 71 -15.33 -14.44 4.54
C GLU A 71 -14.98 -14.94 3.12
N LEU A 72 -13.70 -14.99 2.79
CA LEU A 72 -13.20 -15.46 1.50
C LEU A 72 -12.62 -16.88 1.55
N GLU A 73 -12.40 -17.45 2.74
CA GLU A 73 -11.74 -18.74 2.97
C GLU A 73 -10.25 -18.78 2.59
N TYR A 74 -9.52 -17.74 2.99
CA TYR A 74 -8.08 -17.58 2.73
C TYR A 74 -7.30 -17.78 4.03
N ASP A 75 -6.04 -18.16 3.90
CA ASP A 75 -5.02 -17.95 4.92
C ASP A 75 -4.53 -16.50 4.86
N VAL A 76 -4.06 -15.95 5.98
CA VAL A 76 -3.69 -14.53 6.07
C VAL A 76 -2.45 -14.29 6.91
N TYR A 77 -1.58 -13.42 6.38
CA TYR A 77 -0.49 -12.78 7.09
C TYR A 77 -0.71 -11.28 7.10
N ALA A 78 -0.84 -10.67 8.28
CA ALA A 78 -1.05 -9.23 8.43
C ALA A 78 -0.04 -8.60 9.39
N HIS A 79 0.36 -7.36 9.09
CA HIS A 79 1.30 -6.62 9.92
C HIS A 79 0.96 -5.14 9.99
N VAL A 80 0.91 -4.59 11.20
CA VAL A 80 0.68 -3.15 11.44
C VAL A 80 1.81 -2.32 10.82
N ALA A 81 1.44 -1.31 10.04
CA ALA A 81 2.34 -0.28 9.50
C ALA A 81 2.32 0.96 10.40
N ILE A 82 1.11 1.43 10.72
CA ILE A 82 0.85 2.72 11.37
C ILE A 82 -0.11 2.50 12.53
N GLY A 83 0.34 2.85 13.74
CA GLY A 83 -0.46 2.68 14.97
C GLY A 83 -0.36 3.81 15.98
N GLY A 84 0.36 4.88 15.64
CA GLY A 84 0.70 5.96 16.57
C GLY A 84 1.62 5.45 17.70
N ILE A 85 1.32 5.84 18.94
CA ILE A 85 1.95 5.30 20.15
C ILE A 85 1.01 4.24 20.72
N ARG A 86 1.41 2.97 20.64
CA ARG A 86 0.56 1.83 21.04
C ARG A 86 1.37 0.72 21.69
N LEU A 87 0.77 0.09 22.70
CA LEU A 87 1.19 -1.17 23.30
C LEU A 87 -0.03 -2.08 23.48
N GLY A 88 -0.07 -3.17 22.73
CA GLY A 88 -1.20 -4.09 22.66
C GLY A 88 -2.46 -3.42 22.13
N SER A 89 -3.54 -3.53 22.90
CA SER A 89 -4.84 -2.89 22.60
C SER A 89 -4.89 -1.41 22.97
N LEU A 90 -3.95 -0.91 23.78
CA LEU A 90 -3.93 0.47 24.26
C LEU A 90 -3.01 1.33 23.40
N GLY A 91 -3.54 2.42 22.85
CA GLY A 91 -2.73 3.33 22.06
C GLY A 91 -3.48 4.56 21.58
N LEU A 92 -2.72 5.56 21.13
CA LEU A 92 -3.20 6.80 20.57
C LEU A 92 -2.61 6.98 19.16
N PRO A 93 -3.43 7.31 18.14
CA PRO A 93 -4.88 7.45 18.19
C PRO A 93 -5.64 6.12 18.41
N ILE A 94 -6.79 6.16 19.09
CA ILE A 94 -7.53 4.94 19.49
C ILE A 94 -8.04 4.12 18.31
N ASN A 95 -8.41 4.76 17.20
CA ASN A 95 -8.96 4.15 15.99
C ASN A 95 -7.91 3.90 14.89
N LEU A 96 -6.63 4.13 15.18
CA LEU A 96 -5.53 3.90 14.26
C LEU A 96 -4.78 2.62 14.61
N ARG A 97 -4.91 1.62 13.74
CA ARG A 97 -4.09 0.41 13.71
C ARG A 97 -4.06 -0.13 12.29
N GLU A 98 -3.54 0.70 11.40
CA GLU A 98 -3.47 0.45 9.97
C GLU A 98 -2.25 -0.41 9.62
N GLY A 99 -2.38 -1.22 8.59
CA GLY A 99 -1.24 -1.85 7.95
C GLY A 99 -1.63 -2.62 6.72
N ASP A 100 -0.86 -3.67 6.43
CA ASP A 100 -1.00 -4.42 5.21
C ASP A 100 -1.24 -5.90 5.52
N ALA A 101 -1.81 -6.62 4.54
CA ALA A 101 -2.03 -8.04 4.64
C ALA A 101 -1.82 -8.77 3.30
N ILE A 102 -1.21 -9.94 3.37
CA ILE A 102 -1.14 -10.92 2.27
C ILE A 102 -2.13 -12.04 2.62
N LEU A 103 -3.05 -12.30 1.72
CA LEU A 103 -4.00 -13.41 1.80
C LEU A 103 -3.70 -14.40 0.67
N ALA A 104 -3.81 -15.70 0.95
CA ALA A 104 -3.70 -16.74 -0.07
C ALA A 104 -4.81 -17.77 0.11
N ARG A 105 -5.34 -18.30 -0.99
CA ARG A 105 -6.34 -19.37 -0.95
C ARG A 105 -5.78 -20.54 -0.15
N ARG A 106 -6.62 -21.14 0.70
CA ARG A 106 -6.24 -22.33 1.47
C ARG A 106 -5.67 -23.42 0.57
N GLY A 107 -4.64 -24.10 1.05
CA GLY A 107 -3.93 -25.13 0.30
C GLY A 107 -2.71 -24.63 -0.48
N LEU A 108 -2.44 -23.32 -0.48
CA LEU A 108 -1.21 -22.73 -1.01
C LEU A 108 -0.07 -22.66 0.03
N ASP A 109 -0.26 -23.18 1.24
CA ASP A 109 0.74 -23.22 2.32
C ASP A 109 1.38 -21.84 2.58
N LEU A 110 0.55 -20.86 2.91
CA LEU A 110 1.00 -19.49 3.17
C LEU A 110 1.87 -19.44 4.44
N ARG A 111 3.14 -19.04 4.28
CA ARG A 111 4.08 -18.89 5.40
C ARG A 111 4.65 -17.48 5.47
N PRO A 112 4.56 -16.78 6.61
CA PRO A 112 5.16 -15.45 6.76
C PRO A 112 6.69 -15.51 6.70
N LEU A 113 7.30 -14.63 5.90
CA LEU A 113 8.74 -14.37 5.89
C LEU A 113 9.11 -13.16 6.76
N GLY A 114 8.11 -12.45 7.29
CA GLY A 114 8.25 -11.28 8.14
C GLY A 114 7.90 -9.97 7.43
N SER A 115 8.19 -8.87 8.11
CA SER A 115 7.98 -7.52 7.59
C SER A 115 9.24 -6.68 7.77
N TYR A 116 9.40 -5.68 6.93
CA TYR A 116 10.52 -4.75 7.02
C TYR A 116 10.06 -3.30 6.88
N ARG A 117 10.68 -2.42 7.65
CA ARG A 117 10.37 -0.99 7.67
C ARG A 117 11.11 -0.26 6.56
N LEU A 118 10.34 0.40 5.70
CA LEU A 118 10.88 1.22 4.63
C LEU A 118 11.14 2.65 5.12
N THR A 119 10.19 3.29 5.81
CA THR A 119 10.38 4.54 6.59
C THR A 119 9.51 4.60 7.84
N GLY A 120 9.70 5.65 8.66
CA GLY A 120 8.96 5.89 9.90
C GLY A 120 9.58 5.28 11.16
N GLY A 121 8.80 5.29 12.24
CA GLY A 121 9.21 4.84 13.58
C GLY A 121 9.11 3.33 13.83
N PRO A 122 9.50 2.85 15.03
CA PRO A 122 9.34 1.44 15.45
C PRO A 122 7.90 0.94 15.35
N ARG A 123 7.75 -0.30 14.91
CA ARG A 123 6.46 -0.98 14.84
C ARG A 123 6.56 -2.49 14.91
N SER A 124 5.49 -3.09 15.39
CA SER A 124 5.18 -4.50 15.40
C SER A 124 3.66 -4.64 15.60
N ASN A 125 3.16 -5.88 15.54
CA ASN A 125 1.77 -6.15 15.89
C ASN A 125 1.46 -5.91 17.38
N LEU A 126 2.47 -5.87 18.24
CA LEU A 126 2.36 -5.67 19.69
C LEU A 126 2.61 -4.24 20.13
N ALA A 127 3.49 -3.50 19.47
CA ALA A 127 3.86 -2.15 19.87
C ALA A 127 4.23 -1.28 18.68
N THR A 128 3.79 -0.02 18.68
CA THR A 128 4.19 1.02 17.73
C THR A 128 4.61 2.29 18.45
N PHE A 129 5.59 2.99 17.88
CA PHE A 129 6.01 4.30 18.36
C PHE A 129 6.28 5.20 17.16
N GLN A 130 5.24 5.84 16.67
CA GLN A 130 5.25 6.64 15.45
C GLN A 130 4.40 7.90 15.65
N LEU A 131 4.90 9.04 15.19
CA LEU A 131 4.19 10.34 15.22
C LEU A 131 3.87 10.86 13.82
N GLY A 132 4.10 10.04 12.80
CA GLY A 132 3.86 10.34 11.40
C GLY A 132 3.95 9.06 10.59
N ASP A 133 3.98 9.21 9.27
CA ASP A 133 3.91 8.09 8.34
C ASP A 133 4.97 7.01 8.60
N SER A 134 4.57 5.77 8.39
CA SER A 134 5.48 4.64 8.33
C SER A 134 5.06 3.67 7.24
N THR A 135 6.03 3.35 6.40
CA THR A 135 5.85 2.51 5.22
C THR A 135 6.54 1.17 5.41
N GLN A 136 6.09 0.16 4.68
CA GLN A 136 6.58 -1.19 4.85
C GLN A 136 6.57 -2.07 3.62
N ILE A 137 7.23 -3.20 3.78
CA ILE A 137 7.11 -4.38 2.95
C ILE A 137 6.79 -5.58 3.83
N LEU A 138 5.82 -6.39 3.43
CA LEU A 138 5.54 -7.71 3.98
C LEU A 138 6.09 -8.75 3.02
N GLY A 139 6.65 -9.83 3.56
CA GLY A 139 7.06 -11.00 2.81
C GLY A 139 6.30 -12.22 3.29
N ALA A 140 5.85 -13.05 2.36
CA ALA A 140 5.34 -14.38 2.60
C ALA A 140 5.83 -15.32 1.49
N GLU A 141 5.77 -16.63 1.71
CA GLU A 141 5.92 -17.63 0.67
C GLU A 141 4.64 -18.45 0.54
N ILE A 142 4.42 -18.99 -0.66
CA ILE A 142 3.40 -20.00 -0.95
C ILE A 142 4.01 -21.12 -1.79
N THR A 143 3.37 -22.28 -1.82
CA THR A 143 3.62 -23.34 -2.78
C THR A 143 2.57 -23.33 -3.90
N HIS A 144 3.00 -23.16 -5.14
CA HIS A 144 2.13 -23.22 -6.32
C HIS A 144 2.77 -24.08 -7.42
N ALA A 145 2.03 -25.06 -7.94
CA ALA A 145 2.53 -26.02 -8.94
C ALA A 145 3.88 -26.67 -8.54
N GLY A 146 4.07 -26.97 -7.26
CA GLY A 146 5.31 -27.56 -6.72
C GLY A 146 6.50 -26.60 -6.60
N ARG A 147 6.28 -25.29 -6.78
CA ARG A 147 7.32 -24.25 -6.68
C ARG A 147 7.06 -23.34 -5.48
N ASN A 148 8.12 -22.92 -4.80
CA ASN A 148 8.04 -21.90 -3.76
C ASN A 148 8.07 -20.52 -4.42
N VAL A 149 7.03 -19.74 -4.16
CA VAL A 149 6.86 -18.40 -4.71
C VAL A 149 6.91 -17.40 -3.57
N GLY A 150 7.87 -16.48 -3.63
CA GLY A 150 7.94 -15.35 -2.71
C GLY A 150 6.91 -14.28 -3.08
N LEU A 151 6.06 -13.91 -2.13
CA LEU A 151 5.06 -12.87 -2.24
C LEU A 151 5.50 -11.66 -1.41
N TYR A 152 5.57 -10.50 -2.05
CA TYR A 152 5.97 -9.26 -1.41
C TYR A 152 4.94 -8.18 -1.63
N LEU A 153 4.43 -7.61 -0.53
CA LEU A 153 3.46 -6.53 -0.56
C LEU A 153 4.08 -5.27 0.02
N THR A 154 4.05 -4.16 -0.71
CA THR A 154 4.59 -2.87 -0.25
C THR A 154 3.55 -1.77 -0.23
N HIS A 155 3.78 -0.77 0.62
CA HIS A 155 3.07 0.51 0.59
C HIS A 155 4.11 1.61 0.80
N TRP A 156 4.46 2.35 -0.25
CA TRP A 156 5.47 3.43 -0.20
C TRP A 156 4.85 4.75 0.25
N GLN A 157 5.68 5.74 0.56
CA GLN A 157 5.18 7.01 1.06
C GLN A 157 4.40 7.76 -0.02
N SER A 158 3.17 8.18 0.30
CA SER A 158 2.42 9.13 -0.50
C SER A 158 3.07 10.52 -0.38
N ALA A 159 3.59 11.03 -1.50
CA ALA A 159 4.26 12.32 -1.54
C ALA A 159 4.37 12.84 -2.99
N LEU A 160 4.62 14.14 -3.14
CA LEU A 160 4.82 14.78 -4.45
C LEU A 160 5.84 14.05 -5.33
N HIS A 161 5.62 14.06 -6.64
CA HIS A 161 6.42 13.36 -7.64
C HIS A 161 7.34 14.33 -8.40
N ASN A 162 8.35 13.79 -9.10
CA ASN A 162 9.19 14.63 -9.96
C ASN A 162 8.40 15.28 -11.09
N ALA A 163 7.33 14.62 -11.57
CA ALA A 163 6.41 15.19 -12.55
C ALA A 163 5.69 16.47 -12.04
N ASP A 164 5.59 16.68 -10.73
CA ASP A 164 4.95 17.86 -10.15
C ASP A 164 5.80 19.13 -10.26
N ARG A 165 7.08 19.03 -10.63
CA ARG A 165 7.96 20.20 -10.76
C ARG A 165 7.46 21.18 -11.82
N GLU A 166 7.08 20.67 -12.99
CA GLU A 166 6.56 21.51 -14.06
C GLU A 166 5.25 22.18 -13.66
N ARG A 167 4.40 21.46 -12.92
CA ARG A 167 3.16 22.03 -12.36
C ARG A 167 3.45 23.14 -11.35
N ALA A 168 4.41 22.94 -10.45
CA ALA A 168 4.83 23.97 -9.49
C ALA A 168 5.38 25.23 -10.19
N HIS A 169 6.20 25.06 -11.24
CA HIS A 169 6.68 26.18 -12.04
C HIS A 169 5.57 26.87 -12.83
N ALA A 170 4.60 26.12 -13.36
CA ALA A 170 3.45 26.70 -14.06
C ALA A 170 2.58 27.56 -13.12
N TRP A 171 2.28 27.05 -11.92
CA TRP A 171 1.53 27.81 -10.91
C TRP A 171 2.26 29.06 -10.42
N HIS A 172 3.59 29.00 -10.33
CA HIS A 172 4.41 30.18 -10.07
C HIS A 172 4.31 31.23 -11.18
N ARG A 173 4.45 30.83 -12.45
CA ARG A 173 4.29 31.73 -13.61
C ARG A 173 2.89 32.35 -13.70
N GLN A 174 1.86 31.64 -13.24
CA GLN A 174 0.47 32.10 -13.19
C GLN A 174 0.18 33.01 -11.98
N GLY A 175 1.15 33.24 -11.11
CA GLY A 175 1.00 34.07 -9.91
C GLY A 175 0.29 33.39 -8.74
N HIS A 176 -0.02 32.08 -8.84
CA HIS A 176 -0.60 31.32 -7.73
C HIS A 176 0.42 31.05 -6.62
N PHE A 177 1.72 30.97 -6.96
CA PHE A 177 2.81 30.76 -6.00
C PHE A 177 3.72 31.98 -5.90
N THR A 178 4.12 32.30 -4.67
CA THR A 178 5.29 33.17 -4.42
C THR A 178 6.59 32.40 -4.66
N ASP A 179 7.71 33.11 -4.83
CA ASP A 179 9.04 32.48 -4.94
C ASP A 179 9.35 31.55 -3.76
N ALA A 180 8.95 31.97 -2.55
CA ALA A 180 9.10 31.18 -1.34
C ALA A 180 8.22 29.93 -1.34
N ALA A 181 7.02 29.99 -1.91
CA ALA A 181 6.15 28.82 -2.09
C ALA A 181 6.74 27.84 -3.11
N LEU A 182 7.21 28.34 -4.25
CA LEU A 182 7.89 27.52 -5.26
C LEU A 182 9.12 26.81 -4.67
N LYS A 183 9.99 27.54 -3.97
CA LYS A 183 11.18 26.95 -3.33
C LYS A 183 10.82 25.84 -2.34
N ARG A 184 9.77 26.03 -1.53
CA ARG A 184 9.27 25.01 -0.60
C ARG A 184 8.71 23.79 -1.32
N ALA A 185 7.95 23.99 -2.40
CA ALA A 185 7.40 22.90 -3.20
C ALA A 185 8.50 22.06 -3.84
N LEU A 186 9.50 22.69 -4.46
CA LEU A 186 10.63 21.98 -5.08
C LEU A 186 11.44 21.19 -4.04
N ALA A 187 11.72 21.79 -2.89
CA ALA A 187 12.40 21.10 -1.79
C ALA A 187 11.60 19.91 -1.23
N ALA A 188 10.26 20.03 -1.19
CA ALA A 188 9.38 18.93 -0.80
C ALA A 188 9.43 17.78 -1.82
N ILE A 189 9.47 18.08 -3.12
CA ILE A 189 9.63 17.09 -4.19
C ILE A 189 10.99 16.38 -4.07
N ASP A 190 12.09 17.13 -3.88
CA ASP A 190 13.43 16.55 -3.70
C ASP A 190 13.47 15.60 -2.51
N LYS A 191 12.86 16.01 -1.38
CA LYS A 191 12.77 15.19 -0.18
C LYS A 191 11.96 13.91 -0.42
N ALA A 192 10.82 14.01 -1.12
CA ALA A 192 9.97 12.87 -1.46
C ALA A 192 10.71 11.86 -2.35
N ASP A 193 11.43 12.32 -3.37
CA ASP A 193 12.23 11.48 -4.25
C ASP A 193 13.36 10.75 -3.51
N ALA A 194 14.08 11.45 -2.63
CA ALA A 194 15.11 10.85 -1.79
C ALA A 194 14.54 9.78 -0.85
N ILE A 195 13.33 10.00 -0.32
CA ILE A 195 12.64 9.00 0.51
C ILE A 195 12.27 7.78 -0.32
N ARG A 196 11.57 7.92 -1.45
CA ARG A 196 11.19 6.78 -2.31
C ARG A 196 12.41 5.98 -2.78
N THR A 197 13.51 6.65 -3.12
CA THR A 197 14.76 5.98 -3.48
C THR A 197 15.29 5.10 -2.34
N ARG A 198 15.20 5.57 -1.09
CA ARG A 198 15.58 4.79 0.09
C ARG A 198 14.61 3.63 0.34
N GLU A 199 13.31 3.84 0.14
CA GLU A 199 12.28 2.80 0.27
C GLU A 199 12.50 1.69 -0.75
N LEU A 200 12.75 2.02 -2.01
CA LEU A 200 13.14 1.08 -3.06
C LEU A 200 14.34 0.21 -2.64
N ARG A 201 15.44 0.84 -2.20
CA ARG A 201 16.65 0.11 -1.79
C ARG A 201 16.39 -0.84 -0.62
N ARG A 202 15.53 -0.44 0.33
CA ARG A 202 15.13 -1.26 1.47
C ARG A 202 14.21 -2.41 1.06
N CYS A 203 13.27 -2.15 0.15
CA CYS A 203 12.39 -3.13 -0.47
C CYS A 203 13.21 -4.23 -1.17
N LEU A 204 14.11 -3.85 -2.09
CA LEU A 204 14.97 -4.78 -2.81
C LEU A 204 15.90 -5.56 -1.89
N ARG A 205 16.43 -4.93 -0.83
CA ARG A 205 17.24 -5.63 0.16
C ARG A 205 16.44 -6.72 0.87
N PHE A 206 15.23 -6.40 1.33
CA PHE A 206 14.38 -7.37 2.01
C PHE A 206 14.09 -8.57 1.10
N MET A 207 13.64 -8.32 -0.14
CA MET A 207 13.38 -9.37 -1.14
C MET A 207 14.61 -10.25 -1.40
N ASN A 208 15.78 -9.63 -1.58
CA ASN A 208 17.03 -10.37 -1.82
C ASN A 208 17.51 -11.18 -0.61
N THR A 209 17.10 -10.81 0.60
CA THR A 209 17.47 -11.53 1.82
C THR A 209 16.52 -12.70 2.06
N THR A 210 15.21 -12.48 1.92
CA THR A 210 14.20 -13.50 2.22
C THR A 210 13.87 -14.41 1.04
N GLY A 211 14.22 -14.02 -0.19
CA GLY A 211 13.81 -14.71 -1.41
C GLY A 211 14.89 -15.45 -2.18
N ARG A 212 16.05 -15.73 -1.58
CA ARG A 212 17.19 -16.36 -2.27
C ARG A 212 16.86 -17.72 -2.86
N ASP A 213 16.03 -18.50 -2.16
CA ASP A 213 15.73 -19.89 -2.51
C ASP A 213 14.37 -20.04 -3.23
N HIS A 214 13.67 -18.93 -3.51
CA HIS A 214 12.40 -18.97 -4.22
C HIS A 214 12.61 -19.09 -5.72
N GLN A 215 11.85 -19.98 -6.37
CA GLN A 215 11.89 -20.15 -7.82
C GLN A 215 11.21 -18.98 -8.55
N ALA A 216 10.33 -18.24 -7.89
CA ALA A 216 9.71 -17.03 -8.41
C ALA A 216 9.45 -16.02 -7.29
N GLN A 217 9.42 -14.73 -7.63
CA GLN A 217 9.11 -13.65 -6.70
C GLN A 217 8.12 -12.68 -7.33
N VAL A 218 7.13 -12.27 -6.56
CA VAL A 218 6.12 -11.28 -6.95
C VAL A 218 6.22 -10.10 -5.99
N LEU A 219 6.38 -8.91 -6.56
CA LEU A 219 6.22 -7.65 -5.82
C LEU A 219 4.91 -6.99 -6.26
N MET A 220 4.06 -6.67 -5.28
CA MET A 220 2.76 -6.05 -5.45
C MET A 220 2.54 -4.96 -4.39
N GLY A 221 1.48 -4.19 -4.55
CA GLY A 221 1.07 -3.16 -3.61
C GLY A 221 1.00 -1.77 -4.21
N ASP A 222 0.85 -0.79 -3.32
CA ASP A 222 0.79 0.62 -3.64
C ASP A 222 2.19 1.26 -3.55
N PHE A 223 2.76 1.57 -4.71
CA PHE A 223 4.08 2.18 -4.80
C PHE A 223 4.06 3.69 -4.59
N ASN A 224 2.88 4.33 -4.49
CA ASN A 224 2.74 5.80 -4.46
C ASN A 224 3.70 6.48 -5.47
N ALA A 225 3.76 5.89 -6.67
CA ALA A 225 4.70 6.22 -7.73
C ALA A 225 4.03 6.02 -9.09
N THR A 226 4.38 6.87 -10.04
CA THR A 226 3.95 6.75 -11.42
C THR A 226 4.93 5.89 -12.20
N PHE A 227 4.49 5.29 -13.31
CA PHE A 227 5.37 4.45 -14.14
C PHE A 227 6.62 5.21 -14.66
N ALA A 228 6.54 6.54 -14.77
CA ALA A 228 7.63 7.41 -15.19
C ALA A 228 8.65 7.70 -14.07
N ASP A 229 8.33 7.42 -12.81
CA ASP A 229 9.25 7.71 -11.70
C ASP A 229 10.54 6.86 -11.80
N PRO A 230 11.73 7.46 -11.55
CA PRO A 230 13.01 6.77 -11.68
C PRO A 230 13.10 5.49 -10.84
N GLN A 231 12.45 5.46 -9.68
CA GLN A 231 12.46 4.30 -8.79
C GLN A 231 11.71 3.11 -9.40
N LEU A 232 10.61 3.34 -10.13
CA LEU A 232 9.95 2.27 -10.88
C LEU A 232 10.76 1.87 -12.11
N ALA A 233 11.48 2.80 -12.73
CA ALA A 233 12.43 2.46 -13.80
C ALA A 233 13.54 1.51 -13.31
N GLU A 234 14.10 1.76 -12.14
CA GLU A 234 15.09 0.87 -11.51
C GLU A 234 14.47 -0.50 -11.19
N LEU A 235 13.24 -0.57 -10.65
CA LEU A 235 12.56 -1.85 -10.42
C LEU A 235 12.41 -2.68 -11.69
N ARG A 236 12.11 -2.05 -12.82
CA ARG A 236 11.93 -2.73 -14.13
C ARG A 236 13.22 -3.33 -14.68
N THR A 237 14.38 -2.96 -14.16
CA THR A 237 15.65 -3.64 -14.48
C THR A 237 15.76 -5.02 -13.82
N ARG A 238 14.90 -5.31 -12.83
CA ARG A 238 14.93 -6.53 -12.01
C ARG A 238 13.64 -7.35 -12.06
N LEU A 239 12.51 -6.69 -12.27
CA LEU A 239 11.18 -7.28 -12.27
C LEU A 239 10.46 -6.96 -13.57
N VAL A 240 9.61 -7.88 -14.01
CA VAL A 240 8.78 -7.70 -15.20
C VAL A 240 7.43 -7.08 -14.78
N PRO A 241 7.06 -5.89 -15.30
CA PRO A 241 5.78 -5.27 -14.97
C PRO A 241 4.63 -6.00 -15.68
N VAL A 242 3.72 -6.60 -14.92
CA VAL A 242 2.66 -7.50 -15.45
C VAL A 242 1.42 -6.79 -16.00
N PHE A 243 1.11 -5.57 -15.52
CA PHE A 243 -0.13 -4.88 -15.92
C PHE A 243 0.00 -4.29 -17.34
N ARG A 244 1.13 -3.63 -17.63
CA ARG A 244 1.43 -3.07 -18.96
C ARG A 244 1.88 -4.11 -19.99
N SER A 245 2.42 -5.25 -19.57
CA SER A 245 2.79 -6.33 -20.49
C SER A 245 1.59 -7.05 -21.12
N ASN A 246 0.38 -6.82 -20.61
CA ASN A 246 -0.86 -7.40 -21.14
C ASN A 246 -1.55 -6.51 -22.20
N GLY A 247 -0.95 -5.40 -22.62
CA GLY A 247 -1.43 -4.59 -23.75
C GLY A 247 -2.51 -3.56 -23.43
N GLU A 248 -2.88 -3.38 -22.17
CA GLU A 248 -3.81 -2.34 -21.74
C GLU A 248 -3.10 -1.35 -20.82
N ASP A 249 -3.01 -0.08 -21.24
CA ASP A 249 -2.95 1.02 -20.29
C ASP A 249 -4.34 1.10 -19.65
N GLY A 250 -4.59 0.21 -18.69
CA GLY A 250 -5.81 0.26 -17.89
C GLY A 250 -5.99 1.64 -17.25
N PRO A 251 -7.21 2.01 -16.87
CA PRO A 251 -7.47 3.29 -16.24
C PRO A 251 -6.58 3.46 -14.99
N PRO A 252 -6.24 4.70 -14.63
CA PRO A 252 -5.45 4.96 -13.43
C PRO A 252 -6.11 4.31 -12.20
N THR A 253 -5.32 3.66 -11.37
CA THR A 253 -5.81 3.03 -10.13
C THR A 253 -6.26 4.05 -9.08
N TRP A 254 -5.88 5.33 -9.27
CA TRP A 254 -6.32 6.47 -8.48
C TRP A 254 -6.65 7.64 -9.42
N ASP A 255 -7.89 8.09 -9.40
CA ASP A 255 -8.38 9.21 -10.20
C ASP A 255 -9.26 10.14 -9.35
N PRO A 256 -8.76 11.34 -8.98
CA PRO A 256 -9.50 12.25 -8.12
C PRO A 256 -10.73 12.87 -8.80
N THR A 257 -10.81 12.79 -10.13
CA THR A 257 -11.91 13.37 -10.92
C THR A 257 -13.14 12.45 -11.01
N HIS A 258 -12.94 11.14 -10.81
CA HIS A 258 -14.00 10.13 -10.85
C HIS A 258 -14.20 9.39 -9.51
N ASN A 259 -13.23 9.46 -8.59
CA ASN A 259 -13.34 8.85 -7.28
C ASN A 259 -14.23 9.69 -6.35
N THR A 260 -15.46 9.23 -6.15
CA THR A 260 -16.47 9.94 -5.33
C THR A 260 -16.06 10.11 -3.87
N ASN A 261 -15.22 9.23 -3.31
CA ASN A 261 -14.66 9.43 -1.96
C ASN A 261 -13.68 10.61 -1.96
N HIS A 262 -12.85 10.73 -3.00
CA HIS A 262 -11.92 11.85 -3.14
C HIS A 262 -12.67 13.18 -3.27
N MET A 263 -13.63 13.25 -4.19
CA MET A 263 -14.46 14.43 -4.44
C MET A 263 -15.25 14.89 -3.20
N ARG A 264 -15.55 13.97 -2.27
CA ARG A 264 -16.34 14.28 -1.08
C ARG A 264 -15.50 14.69 0.12
N PHE A 265 -14.35 14.06 0.33
CA PHE A 265 -13.59 14.17 1.60
C PHE A 265 -12.24 14.85 1.46
N TYR A 266 -11.72 14.96 0.24
CA TYR A 266 -10.39 15.50 -0.04
C TYR A 266 -10.48 16.68 -1.01
N ASN A 267 -11.56 17.48 -0.99
CA ASN A 267 -11.61 18.71 -1.79
C ASN A 267 -10.47 19.63 -1.38
N TRP A 268 -9.44 19.73 -2.23
CA TRP A 268 -8.30 20.62 -2.08
C TRP A 268 -8.63 22.08 -2.48
N ASP A 269 -9.90 22.37 -2.80
CA ASP A 269 -10.41 23.71 -3.11
C ASP A 269 -10.88 24.45 -1.83
N ALA A 270 -10.00 24.53 -0.82
CA ALA A 270 -10.14 25.41 0.34
C ALA A 270 -8.81 26.08 0.69
#